data_AF-A0A9D8GWM8-F1
#
_entry.id   AF-A0A9D8GWM8-F1
#
_cell.length_a   1.000
_cell.length_b   1.000
_cell.length_c   1.000
_cell.angle_alpha   90.00
_cell.angle_beta   90.00
_cell.angle_gamma   90.00
#
_symmetry.space_group_name_H-M   'P 1'
#
loop_
_entity.id
_entity.type
_entity.pdbx_description
1 polymer ?
#
loop_
_entity_poly.entity_id
_entity_poly.type
_entity_poly.pdbx_seq_one_letter_code
_entity_poly.pdbx_strand_id
1 'polypeptide(L)'
;MTDEEAGRVRDFVGYGRHAPDPQWPGGAHVAVNFVVNYEEGGERSVPDGDAASEAALTEGSTATFTGRDLGAESMFEYGSRAGFWRLHRIFTRRKLPCTVFAIARALERNPEACAAMREAGWDVAGHGYRWEMHATMAPDYEREQIERATESI
;
A
#
# COMPACT_ATOMS: atom_id res chain seq x y z
N MET A 1 39.85 0.98 8.81
CA MET A 1 38.66 0.14 8.73
C MET A 1 37.65 0.88 7.88
N THR A 2 37.48 0.46 6.63
CA THR A 2 36.46 0.99 5.72
C THR A 2 35.06 0.62 6.21
N ASP A 3 34.02 1.30 5.75
CA ASP A 3 32.64 0.98 6.13
C ASP A 3 32.21 -0.43 5.68
N GLU A 4 32.89 -0.97 4.66
CA GLU A 4 32.78 -2.34 4.17
C GLU A 4 33.43 -3.35 5.15
N GLU A 5 34.60 -3.02 5.70
CA GLU A 5 35.26 -3.81 6.78
C GLU A 5 34.50 -3.74 8.11
N ALA A 6 33.62 -2.74 8.30
CA ALA A 6 32.80 -2.54 9.49
C ALA A 6 31.35 -3.06 9.36
N GLY A 7 30.97 -3.65 8.22
CA GLY A 7 29.63 -4.18 7.98
C GLY A 7 28.51 -3.12 8.01
N ARG A 8 28.80 -1.86 7.66
CA ARG A 8 27.78 -0.80 7.67
C ARG A 8 26.86 -0.93 6.46
N VAL A 9 25.70 -1.56 6.69
CA VAL A 9 24.64 -1.90 5.71
C VAL A 9 23.78 -0.69 5.26
N ARG A 10 24.26 0.55 5.43
CA ARG A 10 23.46 1.76 5.18
C ARG A 10 24.27 2.82 4.45
N ASP A 11 23.76 3.28 3.31
CA ASP A 11 24.28 4.43 2.58
C ASP A 11 23.71 5.73 3.17
N PHE A 12 24.58 6.55 3.76
CA PHE A 12 24.23 7.87 4.29
C PHE A 12 24.65 9.02 3.37
N VAL A 13 25.34 8.74 2.26
CA VAL A 13 25.87 9.74 1.34
C VAL A 13 24.92 9.95 0.16
N GLY A 14 24.42 8.87 -0.44
CA GLY A 14 23.63 8.94 -1.66
C GLY A 14 24.34 9.74 -2.76
N TYR A 15 23.65 10.70 -3.37
CA TYR A 15 24.23 11.55 -4.43
C TYR A 15 25.13 12.70 -3.93
N GLY A 16 25.23 12.92 -2.62
CA GLY A 16 26.03 14.01 -2.06
C GLY A 16 25.59 15.41 -2.55
N ARG A 17 26.56 16.30 -2.83
CA ARG A 17 26.30 17.71 -3.18
C ARG A 17 25.70 17.91 -4.58
N HIS A 18 25.82 16.94 -5.47
CA HIS A 18 25.50 17.08 -6.88
C HIS A 18 24.64 15.91 -7.34
N ALA A 19 23.32 16.04 -7.17
CA ALA A 19 22.36 15.08 -7.70
C ALA A 19 22.35 15.08 -9.23
N PRO A 20 22.11 13.93 -9.88
CA PRO A 20 21.96 13.88 -11.34
C PRO A 20 20.75 14.71 -11.78
N ASP A 21 20.85 15.28 -12.97
CA ASP A 21 19.70 15.88 -13.63
C ASP A 21 18.82 14.74 -14.21
N PRO A 22 17.57 14.59 -13.77
CA PRO A 22 16.72 13.47 -14.18
C PRO A 22 16.20 13.59 -15.62
N GLN A 23 16.39 14.74 -16.29
CA GLN A 23 16.00 14.95 -17.69
C GLN A 23 14.54 14.56 -17.98
N TRP A 24 13.62 15.01 -17.13
CA TRP A 24 12.21 14.62 -17.24
C TRP A 24 11.62 14.95 -18.62
N PRO A 25 10.68 14.12 -19.13
CA PRO A 25 10.05 14.34 -20.42
C PRO A 25 9.48 15.76 -20.57
N GLY A 26 9.69 16.36 -21.74
CA GLY A 26 9.23 17.72 -22.03
C GLY A 26 9.95 18.83 -21.26
N GLY A 27 11.07 18.53 -20.60
CA GLY A 27 11.82 19.52 -19.80
C GLY A 27 11.11 19.90 -18.50
N ALA A 28 10.29 19.00 -17.95
CA ALA A 28 9.57 19.26 -16.71
C ALA A 28 10.51 19.46 -15.52
N HIS A 29 10.21 20.45 -14.67
CA HIS A 29 11.00 20.73 -13.46
C HIS A 29 10.67 19.81 -12.28
N VAL A 30 9.50 19.14 -12.33
CA VAL A 30 9.02 18.24 -11.27
C VAL A 30 8.22 17.10 -11.90
N ALA A 31 8.43 15.90 -11.38
CA ALA A 31 7.56 14.76 -11.60
C ALA A 31 6.68 14.55 -10.36
N VAL A 32 5.37 14.49 -10.54
CA VAL A 32 4.41 14.23 -9.45
C VAL A 32 3.83 12.84 -9.65
N ASN A 33 4.03 11.95 -8.67
CA ASN A 33 3.41 10.64 -8.65
C ASN A 33 2.33 10.60 -7.55
N PHE A 34 1.08 10.36 -7.94
CA PHE A 34 0.00 10.12 -7.01
C PHE A 34 -0.08 8.63 -6.70
N VAL A 35 0.04 8.29 -5.42
CA VAL A 35 -0.16 6.93 -4.93
C VAL A 35 -1.50 6.86 -4.21
N VAL A 36 -2.34 5.92 -4.62
CA VAL A 36 -3.58 5.57 -3.91
C VAL A 36 -3.38 4.19 -3.30
N ASN A 37 -3.28 4.11 -1.97
CA ASN A 37 -3.27 2.81 -1.31
C ASN A 37 -4.68 2.22 -1.34
N TYR A 38 -4.78 0.92 -1.63
CA TYR A 38 -6.02 0.16 -1.54
C TYR A 38 -5.76 -1.04 -0.62
N GLU A 39 -6.08 -0.85 0.65
CA GLU A 39 -5.70 -1.74 1.76
C GLU A 39 -6.95 -2.37 2.41
N GLU A 40 -8.12 -1.78 2.17
CA GLU A 40 -9.36 -2.06 2.88
C GLU A 40 -9.96 -3.41 2.50
N GLY A 41 -10.01 -4.31 3.48
CA GLY A 41 -10.26 -5.73 3.33
C GLY A 41 -8.98 -6.59 3.39
N GLY A 42 -7.81 -5.99 3.55
CA GLY A 42 -6.51 -6.65 3.69
C GLY A 42 -5.85 -6.49 5.06
N GLU A 43 -6.37 -5.59 5.89
CA GLU A 43 -5.92 -5.29 7.26
C GLU A 43 -6.11 -6.45 8.24
N ARG A 44 -5.57 -6.31 9.46
CA ARG A 44 -5.79 -7.26 10.55
C ARG A 44 -7.26 -7.31 10.94
N SER A 45 -7.82 -8.51 10.96
CA SER A 45 -9.24 -8.74 11.17
C SER A 45 -9.48 -10.06 11.90
N VAL A 46 -10.18 -10.01 13.04
CA VAL A 46 -10.52 -11.23 13.80
C VAL A 46 -11.32 -12.24 12.98
N PRO A 47 -12.31 -11.84 12.14
CA PRO A 47 -12.94 -12.74 11.18
C PRO A 47 -11.97 -13.46 10.22
N ASP A 48 -10.80 -12.88 9.95
CA ASP A 48 -9.76 -13.46 9.09
C ASP A 48 -8.75 -14.32 9.87
N GLY A 49 -8.96 -14.51 11.17
CA GLY A 49 -8.13 -15.33 12.05
C GLY A 49 -7.07 -14.56 12.84
N ASP A 50 -7.03 -13.24 12.73
CA ASP A 50 -6.10 -12.41 13.50
C ASP A 50 -6.53 -12.29 14.97
N ALA A 51 -5.57 -12.05 15.88
CA ALA A 51 -5.85 -11.96 17.32
C ALA A 51 -6.64 -10.70 17.71
N ALA A 52 -6.64 -9.68 16.87
CA ALA A 52 -7.23 -8.37 17.12
C ALA A 52 -7.56 -7.64 15.81
N SER A 53 -8.50 -6.71 15.85
CA SER A 53 -8.73 -5.74 14.77
C SER A 53 -7.55 -4.78 14.61
N GLU A 54 -7.47 -4.18 13.42
CA GLU A 54 -6.51 -3.13 13.13
C GLU A 54 -6.73 -1.86 14.00
N ALA A 55 -5.63 -1.23 14.39
CA ALA A 55 -5.62 -0.01 15.20
C ALA A 55 -4.88 1.15 14.52
N ALA A 56 -4.08 0.88 13.49
CA ALA A 56 -3.35 1.90 12.74
C ALA A 56 -4.22 2.53 11.63
N LEU A 57 -3.94 3.79 11.32
CA LEU A 57 -4.59 4.57 10.24
C LEU A 57 -6.12 4.64 10.34
N THR A 58 -6.66 4.54 11.56
CA THR A 58 -8.07 4.77 11.86
C THR A 58 -8.26 6.18 12.43
N GLU A 59 -9.50 6.67 12.41
CA GLU A 59 -9.90 7.92 13.10
C GLU A 59 -10.10 7.71 14.61
N GLY A 60 -9.89 6.47 15.09
CA GLY A 60 -10.10 6.04 16.46
C GLY A 60 -8.83 6.09 17.32
N SER A 61 -8.88 5.39 18.46
CA SER A 61 -7.70 5.21 19.29
C SER A 61 -6.72 4.26 18.59
N THR A 62 -5.42 4.55 18.71
CA THR A 62 -4.36 3.62 18.28
C THR A 62 -4.09 2.52 19.31
N ALA A 63 -4.85 2.48 20.41
CA ALA A 63 -4.73 1.44 21.42
C ALA A 63 -5.21 0.10 20.84
N THR A 64 -4.46 -0.97 21.09
CA THR A 64 -4.86 -2.30 20.65
C THR A 64 -6.07 -2.78 21.45
N PHE A 65 -7.05 -3.33 20.74
CA PHE A 65 -8.27 -3.90 21.29
C PHE A 65 -8.25 -5.42 21.11
N THR A 66 -8.58 -6.18 22.16
CA THR A 66 -8.72 -7.65 22.03
C THR A 66 -10.10 -7.99 21.49
N GLY A 67 -10.14 -8.73 20.38
CA GLY A 67 -11.39 -9.04 19.69
C GLY A 67 -11.70 -8.04 18.59
N ARG A 68 -12.99 -7.94 18.22
CA ARG A 68 -13.46 -7.10 17.11
C ARG A 68 -13.73 -5.67 17.55
N ASP A 69 -12.97 -4.74 16.99
CA ASP A 69 -13.29 -3.32 17.01
C ASP A 69 -14.14 -2.97 15.78
N LEU A 70 -15.46 -2.94 15.97
CA LEU A 70 -16.42 -2.61 14.90
C LEU A 70 -16.27 -1.15 14.42
N GLY A 71 -15.73 -0.27 15.26
CA GLY A 71 -15.44 1.11 14.87
C GLY A 71 -14.33 1.12 13.83
N ALA A 72 -13.20 0.47 14.13
CA ALA A 72 -12.08 0.33 13.21
C ALA A 72 -12.50 -0.35 11.89
N GLU A 73 -13.21 -1.49 11.96
CA GLU A 73 -13.72 -2.20 10.78
C GLU A 73 -14.56 -1.27 9.89
N SER A 74 -15.51 -0.52 10.48
CA SER A 74 -16.38 0.39 9.72
C SER A 74 -15.61 1.55 9.05
N MET A 75 -14.46 1.95 9.59
CA MET A 75 -13.60 2.98 8.99
C MET A 75 -12.87 2.47 7.75
N PHE A 76 -12.33 1.24 7.81
CA PHE A 76 -11.78 0.56 6.62
C PHE A 76 -12.88 0.32 5.57
N GLU A 77 -14.06 -0.12 5.99
CA GLU A 77 -15.20 -0.27 5.07
C GLU A 77 -15.57 1.04 4.35
N TYR A 78 -15.45 2.19 5.00
CA TYR A 78 -15.70 3.47 4.35
C TYR A 78 -14.73 3.73 3.18
N GLY A 79 -13.47 3.35 3.33
CA GLY A 79 -12.44 3.46 2.30
C GLY A 79 -12.86 2.76 1.00
N SER A 80 -13.15 1.46 1.09
CA SER A 80 -13.58 0.66 -0.08
C SER A 80 -14.99 1.01 -0.58
N ARG A 81 -15.94 1.33 0.30
CA ARG A 81 -17.35 1.60 -0.07
C ARG A 81 -17.60 3.00 -0.61
N ALA A 82 -16.79 3.99 -0.22
CA ALA A 82 -17.05 5.39 -0.54
C ALA A 82 -15.79 6.21 -0.89
N GLY A 83 -14.70 6.04 -0.12
CA GLY A 83 -13.44 6.76 -0.29
C GLY A 83 -12.85 6.55 -1.69
N PHE A 84 -12.65 5.29 -2.06
CA PHE A 84 -12.12 4.86 -3.36
C PHE A 84 -12.91 5.47 -4.52
N TRP A 85 -14.24 5.35 -4.51
CA TRP A 85 -15.08 5.87 -5.60
C TRP A 85 -15.04 7.39 -5.73
N ARG A 86 -14.84 8.10 -4.60
CA ARG A 86 -14.64 9.56 -4.64
C ARG A 86 -13.31 9.92 -5.31
N LEU A 87 -12.23 9.21 -4.97
CA LEU A 87 -10.93 9.37 -5.61
C LEU A 87 -10.99 9.02 -7.10
N HIS A 88 -11.58 7.87 -7.44
CA HIS A 88 -11.78 7.42 -8.81
C HIS A 88 -12.43 8.51 -9.68
N ARG A 89 -13.54 9.09 -9.24
CA ARG A 89 -14.18 10.21 -9.95
C ARG A 89 -13.32 11.47 -10.04
N ILE A 90 -12.50 11.77 -9.03
CA ILE A 90 -11.62 12.95 -9.01
C ILE A 90 -10.52 12.84 -10.07
N PHE A 91 -9.86 11.69 -10.14
CA PHE A 91 -8.75 11.40 -11.05
C PHE A 91 -9.23 11.22 -12.48
N THR A 92 -10.26 10.38 -12.71
CA THR A 92 -10.81 10.12 -14.05
C THR A 92 -11.39 11.39 -14.68
N ARG A 93 -12.14 12.22 -13.92
CA ARG A 93 -12.66 13.50 -14.42
C ARG A 93 -11.56 14.45 -14.86
N ARG A 94 -10.40 14.43 -14.18
CA ARG A 94 -9.24 15.26 -14.51
C ARG A 94 -8.30 14.61 -15.52
N LYS A 95 -8.55 13.35 -15.90
CA LYS A 95 -7.67 12.53 -16.74
C LYS A 95 -6.24 12.48 -16.19
N LEU A 96 -6.11 12.40 -14.86
CA LEU A 96 -4.82 12.27 -14.18
C LEU A 96 -4.53 10.79 -13.90
N PRO A 97 -3.29 10.33 -14.13
CA PRO A 97 -2.87 9.00 -13.74
C PRO A 97 -2.60 8.93 -12.22
N CYS A 98 -2.64 7.72 -11.69
CA CYS A 98 -2.06 7.36 -10.39
C CYS A 98 -1.56 5.91 -10.44
N THR A 99 -0.66 5.58 -9.51
CA THR A 99 -0.30 4.20 -9.20
C THR A 99 -1.06 3.76 -7.96
N VAL A 100 -1.74 2.62 -8.04
CA VAL A 100 -2.39 2.00 -6.89
C VAL A 100 -1.40 1.09 -6.20
N PHE A 101 -1.19 1.30 -4.90
CA PHE A 101 -0.47 0.35 -4.05
C PHE A 101 -1.52 -0.58 -3.45
N ALA A 102 -1.64 -1.77 -4.01
CA ALA A 102 -2.77 -2.65 -3.74
C ALA A 102 -2.36 -3.85 -2.88
N ILE A 103 -3.11 -4.05 -1.79
CA ILE A 103 -3.06 -5.29 -1.03
C ILE A 103 -3.85 -6.35 -1.80
N ALA A 104 -3.21 -7.46 -2.15
CA ALA A 104 -3.81 -8.48 -3.00
C ALA A 104 -5.15 -8.99 -2.42
N ARG A 105 -5.19 -9.27 -1.11
CA ARG A 105 -6.41 -9.71 -0.42
C ARG A 105 -7.56 -8.70 -0.49
N ALA A 106 -7.25 -7.39 -0.48
CA ALA A 106 -8.26 -6.35 -0.64
C ALA A 106 -8.85 -6.35 -2.06
N LEU A 107 -8.01 -6.57 -3.08
CA LEU A 107 -8.46 -6.70 -4.47
C LEU A 107 -9.29 -7.97 -4.70
N GLU A 108 -8.89 -9.11 -4.14
CA GLU A 108 -9.67 -10.37 -4.19
C GLU A 108 -11.11 -10.18 -3.67
N ARG A 109 -11.28 -9.32 -2.65
CA ARG A 109 -12.58 -9.03 -2.02
C ARG A 109 -13.43 -8.03 -2.79
N ASN A 110 -12.83 -7.20 -3.65
CA ASN A 110 -13.55 -6.15 -4.37
C ASN A 110 -13.22 -6.14 -5.87
N PRO A 111 -13.72 -7.14 -6.64
CA PRO A 111 -13.48 -7.22 -8.07
C PRO A 111 -14.04 -6.03 -8.87
N GLU A 112 -15.03 -5.31 -8.33
CA GLU A 112 -15.57 -4.09 -8.96
C GLU A 112 -14.56 -2.93 -8.92
N ALA A 113 -13.86 -2.74 -7.80
CA ALA A 113 -12.77 -1.77 -7.70
C ALA A 113 -11.63 -2.14 -8.68
N CYS A 114 -11.26 -3.42 -8.78
CA CYS A 114 -10.27 -3.90 -9.75
C CYS A 114 -10.67 -3.57 -11.19
N ALA A 115 -11.93 -3.80 -11.55
CA ALA A 115 -12.46 -3.46 -12.87
C ALA A 115 -12.37 -1.95 -13.13
N ALA A 116 -12.72 -1.12 -12.15
CA ALA A 116 -12.67 0.33 -12.25
C ALA A 116 -11.24 0.89 -12.38
N MET A 117 -10.26 0.29 -11.70
CA MET A 117 -8.83 0.63 -11.84
C MET A 117 -8.33 0.31 -13.25
N ARG A 118 -8.68 -0.89 -13.77
CA ARG A 118 -8.33 -1.31 -15.13
C ARG A 118 -8.96 -0.41 -16.21
N GLU A 119 -10.24 -0.09 -16.07
CA GLU A 119 -10.94 0.81 -17.00
C GLU A 119 -10.32 2.21 -17.00
N ALA A 120 -9.91 2.72 -15.84
CA ALA A 120 -9.24 4.01 -15.72
C ALA A 120 -7.80 4.01 -16.24
N GLY A 121 -7.24 2.84 -16.59
CA GLY A 121 -5.86 2.70 -17.02
C GLY A 121 -4.85 3.06 -15.93
N TRP A 122 -5.20 2.82 -14.66
CA TRP A 122 -4.30 3.05 -13.53
C TRP A 122 -3.25 1.95 -13.45
N ASP A 123 -2.05 2.34 -13.06
CA ASP A 123 -0.96 1.41 -12.75
C ASP A 123 -1.21 0.75 -11.39
N VAL A 124 -0.79 -0.50 -11.21
CA VAL A 124 -0.99 -1.26 -9.97
C VAL A 124 0.33 -1.88 -9.55
N ALA A 125 0.79 -1.53 -8.35
CA ALA A 125 1.95 -2.10 -7.70
C ALA A 125 1.50 -2.95 -6.51
N GLY A 126 2.15 -4.09 -6.31
CA GLY A 126 1.88 -4.95 -5.16
C GLY A 126 2.28 -4.26 -3.85
N HIS A 127 1.35 -4.21 -2.91
CA HIS A 127 1.57 -3.71 -1.56
C HIS A 127 1.66 -4.85 -0.52
N GLY A 128 1.80 -6.10 -0.98
CA GLY A 128 1.80 -7.30 -0.14
C GLY A 128 0.48 -8.08 -0.24
N TYR A 129 0.46 -9.30 0.30
CA TYR A 129 -0.74 -10.13 0.26
C TYR A 129 -1.77 -9.69 1.31
N ARG A 130 -1.29 -9.39 2.52
CA ARG A 130 -2.02 -8.79 3.64
C ARG A 130 -1.36 -7.47 4.03
N TRP A 131 -2.10 -6.61 4.69
CA TRP A 131 -1.57 -5.38 5.29
C TRP A 131 -1.14 -5.67 6.72
N GLU A 132 0.13 -6.02 6.90
CA GLU A 132 0.68 -6.45 8.18
C GLU A 132 2.16 -6.05 8.35
N MET A 133 2.69 -6.22 9.57
CA MET A 133 4.07 -5.82 9.89
C MET A 133 5.07 -6.92 9.50
N HIS A 134 5.86 -6.65 8.47
CA HIS A 134 6.88 -7.59 7.96
C HIS A 134 8.16 -7.65 8.81
N ALA A 135 8.43 -6.65 9.66
CA ALA A 135 9.73 -6.47 10.33
C ALA A 135 10.19 -7.66 11.20
N THR A 136 9.25 -8.50 11.66
CA THR A 136 9.54 -9.69 12.48
C THR A 136 9.05 -10.99 11.85
N MET A 137 8.66 -10.98 10.57
CA MET A 137 8.24 -12.18 9.88
C MET A 137 9.41 -13.14 9.67
N ALA A 138 9.10 -14.44 9.70
CA ALA A 138 10.07 -15.45 9.26
C ALA A 138 10.29 -15.29 7.74
N PRO A 139 11.54 -15.32 7.25
CA PRO A 139 11.83 -15.10 5.82
C PRO A 139 11.08 -16.03 4.86
N ASP A 140 10.87 -17.30 5.24
CA ASP A 140 10.14 -18.26 4.42
C ASP A 140 8.65 -17.93 4.33
N TYR A 141 8.06 -17.44 5.43
CA TYR A 141 6.67 -16.99 5.44
C TYR A 141 6.49 -15.70 4.62
N GLU A 142 7.41 -14.73 4.77
CA GLU A 142 7.39 -13.50 3.97
C GLU A 142 7.51 -13.80 2.47
N ARG A 143 8.37 -14.75 2.08
CA ARG A 143 8.48 -15.20 0.69
C ARG A 143 7.16 -15.76 0.16
N GLU A 144 6.49 -16.62 0.93
CA GLU A 144 5.18 -17.15 0.56
C GLU A 144 4.15 -16.02 0.38
N GLN A 145 4.14 -15.01 1.26
CA GLN A 145 3.22 -13.87 1.12
C GLN A 145 3.51 -13.05 -0.15
N ILE A 146 4.78 -12.86 -0.51
CA ILE A 146 5.18 -12.16 -1.75
C ILE A 146 4.73 -12.95 -2.98
N GLU A 147 4.92 -14.27 -2.99
CA GLU A 147 4.50 -15.15 -4.09
C GLU A 147 2.97 -15.10 -4.26
N ARG A 148 2.22 -15.25 -3.18
CA ARG A 148 0.74 -15.15 -3.20
C ARG A 148 0.24 -13.79 -3.67
N ALA A 149 0.89 -12.70 -3.24
CA ALA A 149 0.54 -11.37 -3.71
C ALA A 149 0.75 -11.22 -5.22
N THR A 150 1.87 -11.75 -5.72
CA THR A 150 2.25 -11.69 -7.14
C THR A 150 1.35 -12.55 -8.01
N GLU A 151 0.90 -13.71 -7.52
CA GLU A 151 -0.04 -14.56 -8.25
C GLU A 151 -1.46 -13.97 -8.35
N SER A 152 -1.84 -13.14 -7.38
CA SER A 152 -3.19 -12.56 -7.30
C SER A 152 -3.37 -11.26 -8.09
N ILE A 153 -2.30 -10.48 -8.34
CA ILE A 153 -2.34 -9.15 -8.97
C ILE A 153 -1.89 -9.24 -10.42
#